data_AF-A0A1N6IUG4-F1
#
_entry.id   AF-A0A1N6IUG4-F1
#
_cell.length_a   1.000
_cell.length_b   1.000
_cell.length_c   1.000
_cell.angle_alpha   90.00
_cell.angle_beta   90.00
_cell.angle_gamma   90.00
#
_symmetry.space_group_name_H-M   'P 1'
#
loop_
_entity.id
_entity.type
_entity.pdbx_description
1 polymer ?
#
loop_
_entity_poly.entity_id
_entity_poly.type
_entity_poly.pdbx_seq_one_letter_code
_entity_poly.pdbx_strand_id
1 'polypeptide(L)'
;MGQLSIISVTGAVPHSACKLEFNDIKYKDDWLGFGPSTHRSPATRVGKVFHDDESYRMNHGIRIHVTDTVLAKAGEKVARQYSTGSYVVCVRDCVSFSADLIRACRLNVPLVNMTPYGLILILAVWNKYEELW
;
A
#
# COMPACT_ATOMS: atom_id res chain seq x y z
N MET A 1 -14.74 -11.37 6.07
CA MET A 1 -14.17 -10.04 6.34
C MET A 1 -12.76 -10.08 5.82
N GLY A 2 -12.50 -9.35 4.74
CA GLY A 2 -11.20 -9.27 4.10
C GLY A 2 -10.12 -8.63 4.98
N GLN A 3 -8.92 -8.60 4.45
CA GLN A 3 -7.73 -8.12 5.12
C GLN A 3 -6.93 -7.23 4.18
N LEU A 4 -6.46 -6.11 4.73
CA LEU A 4 -5.47 -5.26 4.11
C LEU A 4 -4.14 -5.48 4.83
N SER A 5 -3.15 -6.03 4.13
CA SER A 5 -1.77 -6.03 4.61
C SER A 5 -1.02 -4.82 4.07
N ILE A 6 -0.33 -4.09 4.92
CA ILE A 6 0.62 -3.04 4.54
C ILE A 6 2.01 -3.53 4.88
N ILE A 7 2.89 -3.61 3.89
CA ILE A 7 4.22 -4.17 4.07
C ILE A 7 5.31 -3.19 3.63
N SER A 8 6.42 -3.23 4.35
CA SER A 8 7.68 -2.67 3.91
C SER A 8 8.48 -3.77 3.23
N VAL A 9 9.13 -3.45 2.13
CA VAL A 9 9.92 -4.41 1.35
C VAL A 9 11.36 -3.95 1.21
N THR A 10 12.26 -4.92 1.13
CA THR A 10 13.70 -4.71 0.92
C THR A 10 14.04 -4.80 -0.56
N GLY A 11 15.08 -4.07 -1.00
CA GLY A 11 15.55 -4.10 -2.38
C GLY A 11 15.02 -2.95 -3.24
N ALA A 12 14.62 -3.24 -4.48
CA ALA A 12 14.15 -2.23 -5.45
C ALA A 12 12.74 -1.69 -5.12
N VAL A 13 12.34 -0.60 -5.80
CA VAL A 13 11.04 0.08 -5.66
C VAL A 13 9.89 -0.80 -6.20
N PRO A 14 8.68 -0.82 -5.59
CA PRO A 14 8.23 -0.06 -4.42
C PRO A 14 8.92 -0.49 -3.12
N HIS A 15 9.11 0.43 -2.15
CA HIS A 15 9.57 0.07 -0.80
C HIS A 15 8.41 -0.15 0.18
N SER A 16 7.18 0.09 -0.28
CA SER A 16 5.92 -0.12 0.44
C SER A 16 4.90 -0.71 -0.51
N ALA A 17 4.28 -1.81 -0.12
CA ALA A 17 3.27 -2.50 -0.93
C ALA A 17 2.08 -2.90 -0.07
N CYS A 18 0.97 -3.18 -0.72
CA CYS A 18 -0.29 -3.53 -0.08
C CYS A 18 -0.78 -4.88 -0.63
N LYS A 19 -1.23 -5.77 0.24
CA LYS A 19 -1.95 -6.99 -0.14
C LYS A 19 -3.41 -6.83 0.23
N LEU A 20 -4.29 -7.05 -0.74
CA LEU A 20 -5.73 -7.05 -0.55
C LEU A 20 -6.18 -8.51 -0.56
N GLU A 21 -6.62 -9.02 0.58
CA GLU A 21 -7.08 -10.40 0.75
C GLU A 21 -8.59 -10.39 1.00
N PHE A 22 -9.34 -11.17 0.22
CA PHE A 22 -10.79 -11.20 0.27
C PHE A 22 -11.28 -12.56 0.78
N ASN A 23 -12.36 -12.54 1.58
CA ASN A 23 -13.01 -13.79 2.01
C ASN A 23 -14.16 -14.18 1.08
N ASP A 24 -14.75 -13.21 0.40
CA ASP A 24 -15.80 -13.41 -0.59
C ASP A 24 -15.20 -13.84 -1.93
N ILE A 25 -15.66 -15.00 -2.44
CA ILE A 25 -15.25 -15.62 -3.70
C ILE A 25 -15.45 -14.72 -4.94
N LYS A 26 -16.24 -13.66 -4.82
CA LYS A 26 -16.46 -12.67 -5.88
C LYS A 26 -15.20 -11.85 -6.19
N TYR A 27 -14.33 -11.67 -5.19
CA TYR A 27 -13.12 -10.88 -5.32
C TYR A 27 -11.90 -11.80 -5.39
N LYS A 28 -10.88 -11.35 -6.14
CA LYS A 28 -9.59 -12.03 -6.20
C LYS A 28 -8.59 -11.24 -5.38
N ASP A 29 -7.79 -11.94 -4.59
CA ASP A 29 -6.65 -11.34 -3.91
C ASP A 29 -5.75 -10.60 -4.91
N ASP A 30 -5.25 -9.45 -4.49
CA ASP A 30 -4.44 -8.58 -5.34
C ASP A 30 -3.31 -7.95 -4.54
N TRP A 31 -2.19 -7.77 -5.22
CA TRP A 31 -1.08 -6.97 -4.73
C TRP A 31 -1.15 -5.60 -5.38
N LEU A 32 -0.87 -4.56 -4.60
CA LEU A 32 -0.84 -3.19 -5.09
C LEU A 32 0.42 -2.49 -4.57
N GLY A 33 1.26 -2.03 -5.49
CA GLY A 33 2.41 -1.19 -5.19
C GLY A 33 2.47 0.00 -6.14
N PHE A 34 3.24 1.03 -5.78
CA PHE A 34 3.48 2.18 -6.66
C PHE A 34 4.95 2.56 -6.70
N GLY A 35 5.50 2.72 -7.89
CA GLY A 35 6.91 2.97 -8.11
C GLY A 35 7.18 3.71 -9.42
N PRO A 36 8.43 4.10 -9.69
CA PRO A 36 8.80 4.69 -10.95
C PRO A 36 8.66 3.64 -12.07
N SER A 37 8.21 4.07 -13.24
CA SER A 37 8.17 3.20 -14.42
C SER A 37 9.57 2.81 -14.92
N THR A 38 10.60 3.58 -14.56
CA THR A 38 12.00 3.35 -14.90
C THR A 38 12.81 3.12 -13.63
N HIS A 39 13.52 1.99 -13.58
CA HIS A 39 14.34 1.59 -12.44
C HIS A 39 15.41 2.64 -12.07
N ARG A 40 15.58 2.91 -10.76
CA ARG A 40 16.59 3.82 -10.18
C ARG A 40 16.49 5.32 -10.49
N SER A 41 15.37 5.80 -11.01
CA SER A 41 15.17 7.25 -11.14
C SER A 41 14.31 7.77 -9.97
N PRO A 42 14.86 8.64 -9.09
CA PRO A 42 14.15 9.18 -7.94
C PRO A 42 13.03 10.15 -8.32
N ALA A 43 12.98 10.57 -9.59
CA ALA A 43 11.94 11.42 -10.14
C ALA A 43 11.68 11.00 -11.60
N THR A 44 10.86 9.97 -11.82
CA THR A 44 10.32 9.69 -13.15
C THR A 44 9.02 10.45 -13.35
N ARG A 45 8.88 11.07 -14.53
CA ARG A 45 7.61 11.69 -14.93
C ARG A 45 6.44 10.70 -14.96
N VAL A 46 6.71 9.40 -15.01
CA VAL A 46 5.68 8.36 -15.07
C VAL A 46 5.88 7.41 -13.89
N GLY A 47 4.91 7.39 -12.98
CA GLY A 47 4.77 6.31 -12.00
C GLY A 47 3.97 5.16 -12.59
N LYS A 48 4.06 3.99 -11.95
CA LYS A 48 3.35 2.78 -12.36
C LYS A 48 2.79 2.09 -11.11
N VAL A 49 1.56 1.60 -11.23
CA VAL A 49 0.97 0.68 -10.26
C VAL A 49 1.41 -0.75 -10.61
N PHE A 50 1.90 -1.47 -9.61
CA PHE A 50 2.41 -2.83 -9.71
C PHE A 50 1.45 -3.79 -9.03
N HIS A 51 1.34 -4.99 -9.60
CA HIS A 51 0.51 -6.09 -9.09
C HIS A 51 1.33 -7.36 -8.79
N ASP A 52 2.65 -7.20 -8.73
CA ASP A 52 3.57 -8.31 -8.50
C ASP A 52 3.51 -8.76 -7.04
N ASP A 53 3.69 -10.06 -6.79
CA ASP A 53 3.75 -10.60 -5.44
C ASP A 53 5.06 -10.17 -4.75
N GLU A 54 4.91 -9.48 -3.62
CA GLU A 54 6.01 -8.91 -2.85
C GLU A 54 6.38 -9.70 -1.59
N SER A 55 5.74 -10.85 -1.36
CA SER A 55 5.92 -11.66 -0.15
C SER A 55 7.38 -12.06 0.12
N TYR A 56 8.17 -12.34 -0.91
CA TYR A 56 9.57 -12.76 -0.77
C TYR A 56 10.53 -11.64 -0.36
N ARG A 57 10.13 -10.36 -0.47
CA ARG A 57 10.95 -9.18 -0.12
C ARG A 57 10.48 -8.50 1.17
N MET A 58 9.43 -9.02 1.76
CA MET A 58 8.76 -8.48 2.92
C MET A 58 9.70 -8.43 4.13
N ASN A 59 9.80 -7.26 4.75
CA ASN A 59 10.64 -7.04 5.93
C ASN A 59 9.82 -6.83 7.20
N HIS A 60 8.80 -5.97 7.12
CA HIS A 60 7.83 -5.76 8.20
C HIS A 60 6.44 -5.63 7.61
N GLY A 61 5.40 -6.04 8.34
CA GLY A 61 4.02 -5.89 7.91
C GLY A 61 3.05 -5.58 9.04
N ILE A 62 1.88 -5.10 8.66
CA ILE A 62 0.70 -5.04 9.53
C ILE A 62 -0.53 -5.49 8.77
N ARG A 63 -1.40 -6.23 9.44
CA ARG A 63 -2.68 -6.70 8.89
C ARG A 63 -3.84 -5.96 9.53
N ILE A 64 -4.81 -5.59 8.70
CA ILE A 64 -5.96 -4.81 9.12
C ILE A 64 -7.22 -5.44 8.55
N HIS A 65 -8.19 -5.72 9.42
CA HIS A 65 -9.49 -6.20 8.97
C HIS A 65 -10.31 -5.07 8.34
N VAL A 66 -10.75 -5.31 7.11
CA VAL A 66 -11.57 -4.37 6.34
C VAL A 66 -12.66 -5.18 5.62
N THR A 67 -13.87 -4.64 5.52
CA THR A 67 -14.92 -5.33 4.77
C THR A 67 -14.55 -5.41 3.29
N ASP A 68 -14.86 -6.55 2.66
CA ASP A 68 -14.47 -6.88 1.29
C ASP A 68 -14.92 -5.80 0.29
N THR A 69 -16.13 -5.26 0.48
CA THR A 69 -16.67 -4.17 -0.34
C THR A 69 -15.87 -2.87 -0.20
N VAL A 70 -15.42 -2.51 1.01
CA VAL A 70 -14.61 -1.31 1.24
C VAL A 70 -13.22 -1.52 0.64
N LEU A 71 -12.62 -2.69 0.87
CA LEU A 71 -11.30 -3.05 0.37
C LEU A 71 -11.23 -3.00 -1.17
N ALA A 72 -12.21 -3.60 -1.85
CA ALA A 72 -12.28 -3.60 -3.31
C ALA A 72 -12.43 -2.18 -3.89
N LYS A 73 -13.34 -1.37 -3.32
CA LYS A 73 -13.54 0.03 -3.74
C LYS A 73 -12.31 0.89 -3.48
N ALA A 74 -11.61 0.66 -2.37
CA ALA A 74 -10.39 1.36 -2.02
C ALA A 74 -9.26 1.04 -3.00
N GLY A 75 -9.04 -0.24 -3.31
CA GLY A 75 -8.06 -0.71 -4.29
C GLY A 75 -8.27 -0.08 -5.66
N GLU A 76 -9.49 -0.19 -6.21
CA GLU A 76 -9.83 0.38 -7.52
C GLU A 76 -9.63 1.91 -7.55
N LYS A 77 -10.11 2.61 -6.51
CA LYS A 77 -10.01 4.07 -6.42
C LYS A 77 -8.56 4.52 -6.44
N VAL A 78 -7.71 3.91 -5.62
CA VAL A 78 -6.31 4.34 -5.48
C VAL A 78 -5.47 3.91 -6.68
N ALA A 79 -5.65 2.70 -7.20
CA ALA A 79 -5.00 2.26 -8.43
C ALA A 79 -5.31 3.23 -9.60
N ARG A 80 -6.58 3.62 -9.76
CA ARG A 80 -6.99 4.62 -10.76
C ARG A 80 -6.42 6.01 -10.49
N GLN A 81 -6.38 6.44 -9.22
CA GLN A 81 -5.79 7.73 -8.87
C GLN A 81 -4.31 7.78 -9.25
N TYR A 82 -3.59 6.66 -9.08
CA TYR A 82 -2.15 6.58 -9.29
C TYR A 82 -1.72 6.19 -10.72
N SER A 83 -2.63 5.69 -11.55
CA SER A 83 -2.33 5.21 -12.92
C SER A 83 -1.86 6.29 -13.89
N THR A 84 -2.15 7.58 -13.64
CA THR A 84 -1.84 8.68 -14.56
C THR A 84 -0.88 9.73 -13.99
N GLY A 85 -0.20 9.45 -12.87
CA GLY A 85 0.67 10.43 -12.20
C GLY A 85 2.16 10.14 -12.23
N SER A 86 2.94 11.17 -11.98
CA SER A 86 4.39 11.08 -11.75
C SER A 86 4.70 10.40 -10.41
N TYR A 87 5.82 9.69 -10.37
CA TYR A 87 6.40 9.24 -9.11
C TYR A 87 7.31 10.35 -8.57
N VAL A 88 7.02 10.84 -7.37
CA VAL A 88 7.79 11.88 -6.70
C VAL A 88 8.01 11.45 -5.26
N VAL A 89 9.27 11.16 -4.91
CA VAL A 89 9.67 10.78 -3.56
C VAL A 89 9.16 11.81 -2.54
N CYS A 90 8.60 11.33 -1.42
CA CYS A 90 8.03 12.13 -0.33
C CYS A 90 6.76 12.95 -0.68
N VAL A 91 6.23 12.85 -1.90
CA VAL A 91 5.03 13.60 -2.33
C VAL A 91 3.96 12.66 -2.87
N ARG A 92 4.36 11.78 -3.79
CA ARG A 92 3.53 10.80 -4.48
C ARG A 92 4.40 9.61 -4.79
N ASP A 93 4.65 8.80 -3.78
CA ASP A 93 5.53 7.64 -3.81
C ASP A 93 4.82 6.37 -3.30
N CYS A 94 5.57 5.28 -3.11
CA CYS A 94 5.05 4.02 -2.60
C CYS A 94 4.38 4.16 -1.22
N VAL A 95 4.92 5.02 -0.35
CA VAL A 95 4.38 5.22 1.00
C VAL A 95 3.12 6.05 0.95
N SER A 96 3.09 7.09 0.11
CA SER A 96 1.91 7.90 -0.16
C SER A 96 0.77 7.05 -0.72
N PHE A 97 1.09 6.13 -1.64
CA PHE A 97 0.14 5.17 -2.19
C PHE A 97 -0.47 4.27 -1.09
N SER A 98 0.37 3.65 -0.24
CA SER A 98 -0.11 2.84 0.88
C SER A 98 -0.96 3.66 1.85
N ALA A 99 -0.54 4.87 2.20
CA ALA A 99 -1.30 5.80 3.05
C ALA A 99 -2.67 6.15 2.46
N ASP A 100 -2.75 6.42 1.16
CA ASP A 100 -4.01 6.75 0.48
C ASP A 100 -4.95 5.54 0.40
N LEU A 101 -4.42 4.33 0.24
CA LEU A 101 -5.22 3.10 0.29
C LEU A 101 -5.84 2.90 1.67
N ILE A 102 -5.06 3.10 2.73
CA ILE A 102 -5.53 3.00 4.12
C ILE A 102 -6.63 4.04 4.40
N ARG A 103 -6.44 5.30 3.94
CA ARG A 103 -7.48 6.34 4.04
C ARG A 103 -8.73 5.99 3.23
N ALA A 104 -8.57 5.40 2.05
CA ALA A 104 -9.69 4.93 1.24
C ALA A 104 -10.48 3.80 1.94
N CYS A 105 -9.81 3.01 2.79
CA CYS A 105 -10.43 2.06 3.72
C CYS A 105 -11.06 2.71 4.96
N ARG A 106 -11.10 4.05 5.06
CA ARG A 106 -11.64 4.83 6.19
C ARG A 106 -10.86 4.67 7.50
N LEU A 107 -9.58 4.32 7.41
CA LEU A 107 -8.68 4.22 8.55
C LEU A 107 -7.86 5.52 8.72
N ASN A 108 -7.37 5.77 9.92
CA ASN A 108 -6.64 6.98 10.24
C ASN A 108 -5.15 6.84 9.88
N VAL A 109 -4.62 7.84 9.15
CA VAL A 109 -3.20 7.97 8.82
C VAL A 109 -2.75 9.41 9.09
N PRO A 110 -2.05 9.67 10.21
CA PRO A 110 -1.77 11.04 10.69
C PRO A 110 -0.70 11.78 9.88
N LEU A 111 0.19 11.10 9.15
CA LEU A 111 1.31 11.72 8.42
C LEU A 111 1.56 11.07 7.04
N VAL A 112 1.91 11.89 6.05
CA VAL A 112 2.39 11.48 4.72
C VAL A 112 3.75 12.13 4.48
N ASN A 113 4.79 11.48 4.99
CA ASN A 113 6.19 11.61 4.56
C ASN A 113 7.03 10.74 5.51
N MET A 114 6.86 9.43 5.43
CA MET A 114 7.49 8.49 6.35
C MET A 114 8.29 7.46 5.58
N THR A 115 9.23 6.81 6.27
CA THR A 115 9.77 5.56 5.76
C THR A 115 8.66 4.50 5.73
N PRO A 116 8.74 3.48 4.86
CA PRO A 116 7.77 2.38 4.85
C PRO A 116 7.59 1.73 6.22
N TYR A 117 8.70 1.53 6.95
CA TYR A 117 8.66 1.02 8.32
C TYR A 117 7.99 2.01 9.30
N GLY A 118 8.28 3.31 9.19
CA GLY A 118 7.64 4.35 9.99
C GLY A 118 6.12 4.39 9.80
N LEU A 119 5.63 4.16 8.57
CA LEU A 119 4.19 4.02 8.30
C LEU A 119 3.61 2.84 9.08
N ILE A 120 4.24 1.66 9.05
CA ILE A 120 3.78 0.47 9.79
C ILE A 120 3.69 0.74 11.30
N LEU A 121 4.73 1.35 11.88
CA LEU A 121 4.74 1.71 13.30
C LEU A 121 3.63 2.70 13.66
N ILE A 122 3.42 3.73 12.84
CA ILE A 122 2.34 4.69 13.09
C ILE A 122 0.98 4.02 13.01
N LEU A 123 0.78 3.14 12.02
CA LEU A 123 -0.45 2.38 11.92
C LEU A 123 -0.65 1.65 13.23
N ALA A 124 0.27 0.76 13.63
CA ALA A 124 0.22 -0.03 14.85
C ALA A 124 -0.22 0.75 16.12
N VAL A 125 0.20 2.01 16.25
CA VAL A 125 -0.15 2.88 17.38
C VAL A 125 -1.56 3.50 17.25
N TRP A 126 -1.95 3.90 16.05
CA TRP A 126 -3.12 4.76 15.81
C TRP A 126 -4.42 4.01 15.56
N ASN A 127 -4.36 2.73 15.21
CA ASN A 127 -5.55 1.91 15.14
C ASN A 127 -5.33 0.66 16.00
N LYS A 128 -6.37 0.16 16.67
CA LYS A 128 -6.24 -1.05 17.48
C LYS A 128 -6.17 -2.24 16.51
N TYR A 129 -5.02 -2.90 16.40
CA TYR A 129 -4.83 -4.08 15.53
C TYR A 129 -4.67 -5.36 16.33
N GLU A 130 -5.00 -6.48 15.70
CA GLU A 130 -4.93 -7.80 16.32
C GLU A 130 -3.54 -8.44 16.19
N GLU A 131 -2.71 -8.13 15.19
CA GLU A 131 -1.39 -8.79 15.02
C GLU A 131 -0.32 -7.91 14.32
N LEU A 132 0.91 -7.89 14.88
CA LEU A 132 2.13 -7.31 14.29
C LEU A 132 3.11 -8.44 13.95
N TRP A 133 3.71 -8.43 12.76
CA TRP A 133 4.69 -9.45 12.34
C TRP A 133 5.78 -8.88 11.43
#